data_AF-A0A845PV44-F1
#
_entry.id   AF-A0A845PV44-F1
#
_cell.length_a   1.000
_cell.length_b   1.000
_cell.length_c   1.000
_cell.angle_alpha   90.00
_cell.angle_beta   90.00
_cell.angle_gamma   90.00
#
_symmetry.space_group_name_H-M   'P 1'
#
loop_
_entity.id
_entity.type
_entity.pdbx_description
1 polymer ?
#
loop_
_entity_poly.entity_id
_entity_poly.type
_entity_poly.pdbx_seq_one_letter_code
_entity_poly.pdbx_strand_id
1 'polypeptide(L)'
;SPVEGIQIPVYRGNQSVVGDSRPLSPEEIRMLTARDPITNLKQFFRCLDRSKPANLTVYADRKDIGHAFITITQGSNVLTFGFYPKLEALAKRGIGPGTLNNDSQHLYHTSLNVGNISPAQLTQIINLAERYQNSWYNLATHNCTTFTKDVMNILGKNMQGLDIPSFFADKLVQMGGVNRQGFGPYTRRSCN
;
A
#
# COMPACT_ATOMS: atom_id res chain seq x y z
N SER A 1 18.57 -6.24 24.43
CA SER A 1 18.83 -4.82 24.14
C SER A 1 17.53 -4.07 24.02
N PRO A 2 17.43 -2.82 24.50
CA PRO A 2 16.25 -2.01 24.22
C PRO A 2 16.12 -1.87 22.71
N VAL A 3 14.91 -2.00 22.18
CA VAL A 3 14.64 -1.73 20.76
C VAL A 3 14.89 -0.22 20.60
N GLU A 4 15.97 0.17 19.92
CA GLU A 4 16.15 1.55 19.47
C GLU A 4 14.84 2.02 18.83
N GLY A 5 14.33 3.18 19.28
CA GLY A 5 13.00 3.62 18.88
C GLY A 5 12.88 3.72 17.36
N ILE A 6 11.76 3.24 16.84
CA ILE A 6 11.51 3.24 15.39
C ILE A 6 11.22 4.67 14.98
N GLN A 7 11.90 5.12 13.92
CA GLN A 7 11.60 6.39 13.29
C GLN A 7 10.22 6.31 12.64
N ILE A 8 9.25 6.98 13.26
CA ILE A 8 7.92 7.13 12.71
C ILE A 8 7.92 8.43 11.92
N PRO A 9 7.56 8.42 10.62
CA PRO A 9 7.48 9.65 9.87
C PRO A 9 6.42 10.56 10.49
N VAL A 10 6.73 11.85 10.66
CA VAL A 10 5.78 12.91 11.06
C VAL A 10 5.95 14.11 10.11
N TYR A 11 4.92 14.93 9.90
CA TYR A 11 5.11 16.21 9.18
C TYR A 11 5.14 17.37 10.17
N ARG A 12 6.09 18.28 9.94
CA ARG A 12 6.13 19.62 10.53
C ARG A 12 6.13 20.62 9.37
N GLY A 13 5.01 21.32 9.16
CA GLY A 13 4.77 22.00 7.89
C GLY A 13 4.66 20.98 6.74
N ASN A 14 4.55 21.40 5.49
CA ASN A 14 4.35 20.53 4.32
C ASN A 14 5.57 19.64 3.96
N GLN A 15 6.37 19.20 4.94
CA GLN A 15 7.57 18.39 4.77
C GLN A 15 7.54 17.14 5.66
N SER A 16 7.87 15.99 5.08
CA SER A 16 8.15 14.76 5.82
C SER A 16 9.43 14.97 6.61
N VAL A 17 9.35 14.84 7.92
CA VAL A 17 10.53 14.75 8.78
C VAL A 17 10.54 13.40 9.47
N VAL A 18 11.74 12.88 9.71
CA VAL A 18 11.92 11.75 10.63
C VAL A 18 11.37 12.18 11.99
N GLY A 19 10.29 11.54 12.44
CA GLY A 19 9.62 11.88 13.69
C GLY A 19 10.20 11.18 14.90
N ASP A 20 9.50 11.32 16.02
CA ASP A 20 9.97 10.86 17.32
C ASP A 20 10.16 9.34 17.35
N SER A 21 11.35 8.91 17.76
CA SER A 21 11.68 7.50 17.93
C SER A 21 10.90 6.92 19.10
N ARG A 22 9.96 6.01 18.83
CA ARG A 22 9.19 5.30 19.87
C ARG A 22 8.96 3.83 19.52
N PRO A 23 8.64 2.97 20.51
CA PRO A 23 8.13 1.64 20.22
C PRO A 23 6.76 1.72 19.52
N LEU A 24 6.48 0.76 18.65
CA LEU A 24 5.15 0.57 18.05
C LEU A 24 4.20 -0.06 19.06
N SER A 25 2.94 0.37 19.03
CA SER A 25 1.85 -0.24 19.80
C SER A 25 1.54 -1.65 19.27
N PRO A 26 0.87 -2.50 20.05
CA PRO A 26 0.40 -3.80 19.56
C PRO A 26 -0.52 -3.69 18.33
N GLU A 27 -1.30 -2.60 18.21
CA GLU A 27 -2.18 -2.36 17.06
C GLU A 27 -1.38 -2.03 15.80
N GLU A 28 -0.36 -1.18 15.94
CA GLU A 28 0.55 -0.82 14.86
C GLU A 28 1.36 -2.03 14.37
N ILE A 29 1.85 -2.87 15.29
CA ILE A 29 2.52 -4.12 14.93
C ILE A 29 1.56 -5.05 14.18
N ARG A 30 0.31 -5.19 14.67
CA ARG A 30 -0.72 -5.99 14.01
C ARG A 30 -1.09 -5.47 12.62
N MET A 31 -0.99 -4.17 12.40
CA MET A 31 -1.21 -3.51 11.12
C MET A 31 -0.03 -3.72 10.16
N LEU A 32 1.22 -3.70 10.64
CA LEU A 32 2.41 -3.97 9.82
C LEU A 32 2.69 -5.45 9.56
N THR A 33 1.99 -6.37 10.22
CA THR A 33 2.23 -7.80 10.04
C THR A 33 1.54 -8.29 8.77
N ALA A 34 2.32 -8.78 7.80
CA ALA A 34 1.79 -9.44 6.60
C ALA A 34 1.10 -10.76 6.97
N ARG A 35 -0.25 -10.79 6.97
CA ARG A 35 -1.05 -11.96 7.40
C ARG A 35 -1.34 -12.96 6.30
N ASP A 36 -1.35 -12.51 5.05
CA ASP A 36 -1.53 -13.34 3.85
C ASP A 36 -0.48 -12.94 2.79
N PRO A 37 0.82 -13.21 3.03
CA PRO A 37 1.88 -12.82 2.12
C PRO A 37 1.72 -13.50 0.75
N ILE A 38 1.87 -12.72 -0.32
CA ILE A 38 1.80 -13.25 -1.68
C ILE A 38 3.14 -13.90 -2.03
N THR A 39 3.20 -15.23 -2.00
CA THR A 39 4.43 -16.00 -2.19
C THR A 39 4.83 -16.18 -3.66
N ASN A 40 3.89 -16.05 -4.59
CA ASN A 40 4.13 -16.17 -6.03
C ASN A 40 3.37 -15.07 -6.78
N LEU A 41 4.08 -13.99 -7.14
CA LEU A 41 3.48 -12.85 -7.84
C LEU A 41 3.02 -13.19 -9.26
N LYS A 42 3.76 -14.03 -9.99
CA LYS A 42 3.37 -14.47 -11.33
C LYS A 42 2.00 -15.14 -11.25
N GLN A 43 1.84 -16.04 -10.29
CA GLN A 43 0.58 -16.71 -9.99
C GLN A 43 -0.52 -15.75 -9.52
N PHE A 44 -0.17 -14.75 -8.71
CA PHE A 44 -1.13 -13.77 -8.21
C PHE A 44 -1.69 -12.91 -9.34
N PHE A 45 -0.84 -12.39 -10.23
CA PHE A 45 -1.22 -11.50 -11.32
C PHE A 45 -1.63 -12.20 -12.62
N ARG A 46 -1.53 -13.54 -12.73
CA ARG A 46 -1.73 -14.22 -14.03
C ARG A 46 -3.11 -14.01 -14.68
N CYS A 47 -4.13 -13.69 -13.89
CA CYS A 47 -5.47 -13.42 -14.44
C CYS A 47 -5.64 -12.01 -14.99
N LEU A 48 -4.63 -11.14 -14.83
CA LEU A 48 -4.63 -9.81 -15.43
C LEU A 48 -4.03 -9.88 -16.84
N ASP A 49 -4.85 -9.54 -17.83
CA ASP A 49 -4.45 -9.32 -19.20
C ASP A 49 -3.79 -7.94 -19.32
N ARG A 50 -2.45 -7.96 -19.40
CA ARG A 50 -1.60 -6.76 -19.50
C ARG A 50 -1.80 -5.99 -20.82
N SER A 51 -2.48 -6.57 -21.81
CA SER A 51 -2.81 -5.91 -23.08
C SER A 51 -4.13 -5.12 -23.04
N LYS A 52 -4.91 -5.25 -21.96
CA LYS A 52 -6.22 -4.62 -21.80
C LYS A 52 -6.22 -3.61 -20.66
N PRO A 53 -7.12 -2.61 -20.69
CA PRO A 53 -7.28 -1.69 -19.58
C PRO A 53 -7.84 -2.40 -18.34
N ALA A 54 -7.70 -1.77 -17.18
CA ALA A 54 -8.26 -2.22 -15.91
C ALA A 54 -8.81 -1.02 -15.13
N ASN A 55 -9.52 -1.25 -14.03
CA ASN A 55 -9.89 -0.21 -13.08
C ASN A 55 -9.01 -0.27 -11.83
N LEU A 56 -8.61 0.89 -11.31
CA LEU A 56 -7.82 1.00 -10.10
C LEU A 56 -8.59 1.74 -9.00
N THR A 57 -8.55 1.21 -7.79
CA THR A 57 -8.95 1.93 -6.57
C THR A 57 -7.80 1.94 -5.59
N VAL A 58 -7.57 3.07 -4.93
CA VAL A 58 -6.52 3.26 -3.92
C VAL A 58 -7.20 3.50 -2.57
N TYR A 59 -6.65 2.90 -1.51
CA TYR A 59 -7.18 2.98 -0.16
C TYR A 59 -6.12 3.48 0.81
N ALA A 60 -6.57 4.19 1.84
CA ALA A 60 -5.74 4.65 2.93
C ALA A 60 -6.48 4.59 4.27
N ASP A 61 -5.75 4.17 5.31
CA ASP A 61 -6.12 4.29 6.71
C ASP A 61 -5.50 5.56 7.30
N ARG A 62 -6.28 6.30 8.11
CA ARG A 62 -5.91 7.55 8.78
C ARG A 62 -5.46 7.34 10.23
N LYS A 63 -5.58 6.13 10.78
CA LYS A 63 -5.29 5.83 12.20
C LYS A 63 -3.84 5.42 12.40
N ASP A 64 -3.27 5.81 13.54
CA ASP A 64 -1.92 5.43 13.98
C ASP A 64 -0.84 5.71 12.90
N ILE A 65 0.06 4.76 12.65
CA ILE A 65 1.01 4.80 11.53
C ILE A 65 0.36 4.69 10.14
N GLY A 66 -0.91 4.27 10.12
CA GLY A 66 -1.75 4.06 8.95
C GLY A 66 -1.32 2.93 8.01
N HIS A 67 -2.15 2.71 6.99
CA HIS A 67 -1.95 1.67 5.98
C HIS A 67 -2.45 2.16 4.62
N ALA A 68 -1.81 1.73 3.55
CA ALA A 68 -2.23 2.07 2.19
C ALA A 68 -2.06 0.87 1.26
N PHE A 69 -3.06 0.65 0.41
CA PHE A 69 -3.09 -0.49 -0.51
C PHE A 69 -3.94 -0.15 -1.74
N ILE A 70 -3.95 -1.05 -2.73
CA ILE A 70 -4.72 -0.87 -3.96
C ILE A 70 -5.59 -2.08 -4.28
N THR A 71 -6.61 -1.84 -5.10
CA THR A 71 -7.34 -2.89 -5.82
C THR A 71 -7.24 -2.65 -7.32
N ILE A 72 -6.87 -3.68 -8.08
CA ILE A 72 -7.01 -3.72 -9.54
C ILE A 72 -8.20 -4.61 -9.89
N THR A 73 -9.12 -4.10 -10.71
CA THR A 73 -10.27 -4.85 -11.22
C THR A 73 -10.19 -4.96 -12.75
N GLN A 74 -10.27 -6.17 -13.29
CA GLN A 74 -10.31 -6.41 -14.73
C GLN A 74 -11.27 -7.56 -15.06
N GLY A 75 -12.44 -7.23 -15.63
CA GLY A 75 -13.54 -8.18 -15.77
C GLY A 75 -14.03 -8.63 -14.40
N SER A 76 -14.09 -9.95 -14.18
CA SER A 76 -14.44 -10.57 -12.89
C SER A 76 -13.25 -10.70 -11.92
N ASN A 77 -12.03 -10.38 -12.36
CA ASN A 77 -10.84 -10.45 -11.52
C ASN A 77 -10.72 -9.20 -10.65
N VAL A 78 -10.53 -9.40 -9.35
CA VAL A 78 -10.29 -8.37 -8.34
C VAL A 78 -9.04 -8.75 -7.59
N LEU A 79 -8.02 -7.91 -7.58
CA LEU A 79 -6.76 -8.17 -6.86
C LEU A 79 -6.50 -7.02 -5.90
N THR A 80 -6.59 -7.30 -4.60
CA THR A 80 -6.41 -6.31 -3.52
C THR A 80 -5.12 -6.61 -2.77
N PHE A 81 -4.17 -5.67 -2.77
CA PHE A 81 -2.83 -5.92 -2.23
C PHE A 81 -2.08 -4.63 -1.88
N GLY A 82 -1.12 -4.77 -0.97
CA GLY A 82 -0.30 -3.70 -0.42
C GLY A 82 1.08 -4.21 0.01
N PHE A 83 1.93 -3.31 0.49
CA PHE A 83 3.34 -3.58 0.78
C PHE A 83 3.65 -3.53 2.28
N TYR A 84 4.38 -4.54 2.74
CA TYR A 84 4.58 -4.85 4.16
C TYR A 84 6.01 -5.32 4.45
N PRO A 85 6.48 -5.26 5.71
CA PRO A 85 7.61 -6.06 6.14
C PRO A 85 7.26 -7.56 6.11
N LYS A 86 8.20 -8.38 5.64
CA LYS A 86 7.99 -9.82 5.40
C LYS A 86 7.85 -10.66 6.66
N LEU A 87 8.48 -10.25 7.76
CA LEU A 87 8.52 -11.03 9.00
C LEU A 87 7.91 -10.23 10.15
N GLU A 88 7.04 -10.85 10.94
CA GLU A 88 6.40 -10.22 12.12
C GLU A 88 7.43 -9.67 13.12
N ALA A 89 8.50 -10.43 13.39
CA ALA A 89 9.59 -9.97 14.26
C ALA A 89 10.27 -8.69 13.75
N LEU A 90 10.24 -8.44 12.44
CA LEU A 90 10.79 -7.25 11.80
C LEU A 90 9.75 -6.12 11.68
N ALA A 91 8.46 -6.43 11.67
CA ALA A 91 7.40 -5.44 11.83
C ALA A 91 7.57 -4.66 13.13
N LYS A 92 7.98 -5.34 14.22
CA LYS A 92 8.34 -4.72 15.51
C LYS A 92 9.54 -3.77 15.46
N ARG A 93 10.30 -3.77 14.36
CA ARG A 93 11.44 -2.89 14.11
C ARG A 93 11.13 -1.84 13.03
N GLY A 94 9.97 -1.92 12.37
CA GLY A 94 9.59 -1.05 11.26
C GLY A 94 10.54 -1.15 10.05
N ILE A 95 11.42 -2.15 10.00
CA ILE A 95 12.48 -2.26 8.98
C ILE A 95 12.82 -3.74 8.72
N GLY A 96 12.98 -4.11 7.45
CA GLY A 96 13.29 -5.49 7.07
C GLY A 96 13.09 -5.78 5.58
N PRO A 97 13.31 -7.03 5.13
CA PRO A 97 12.87 -7.45 3.80
C PRO A 97 11.37 -7.18 3.64
N GLY A 98 10.97 -6.63 2.50
CA GLY A 98 9.58 -6.39 2.17
C GLY A 98 8.88 -7.61 1.57
N THR A 99 7.56 -7.54 1.53
CA THR A 99 6.67 -8.49 0.83
C THR A 99 5.41 -7.76 0.40
N LEU A 100 4.79 -8.19 -0.69
CA LEU A 100 3.40 -7.90 -0.93
C LEU A 100 2.52 -8.87 -0.15
N ASN A 101 1.37 -8.35 0.28
CA ASN A 101 0.37 -9.06 1.06
C ASN A 101 -0.98 -8.90 0.36
N ASN A 102 -1.84 -9.92 0.45
CA ASN A 102 -3.21 -9.83 0.00
C ASN A 102 -4.03 -9.04 1.03
N ASP A 103 -4.56 -7.89 0.61
CA ASP A 103 -5.28 -6.93 1.46
C ASP A 103 -6.80 -7.12 1.42
N SER A 104 -7.24 -8.33 1.08
CA SER A 104 -8.65 -8.71 1.14
C SER A 104 -9.23 -8.39 2.51
N GLN A 105 -10.34 -7.63 2.52
CA GLN A 105 -11.03 -7.21 3.75
C GLN A 105 -10.17 -6.38 4.72
N HIS A 106 -9.08 -5.76 4.25
CA HIS A 106 -8.36 -4.82 5.10
C HIS A 106 -9.21 -3.57 5.34
N LEU A 107 -9.23 -3.08 6.58
CA LEU A 107 -9.91 -1.85 6.95
C LEU A 107 -9.24 -0.66 6.23
N TYR A 108 -10.05 0.29 5.78
CA TYR A 108 -9.61 1.61 5.32
C TYR A 108 -10.56 2.70 5.80
N HIS A 109 -10.11 3.95 5.79
CA HIS A 109 -10.93 5.13 6.11
C HIS A 109 -11.14 6.06 4.92
N THR A 110 -10.30 5.94 3.90
CA THR A 110 -10.41 6.72 2.67
C THR A 110 -10.20 5.82 1.45
N SER A 111 -10.97 6.07 0.40
CA SER A 111 -10.80 5.41 -0.89
C SER A 111 -10.91 6.40 -2.03
N LEU A 112 -10.06 6.26 -3.04
CA LEU A 112 -10.17 6.96 -4.32
C LEU A 112 -10.34 5.94 -5.43
N ASN A 113 -11.51 5.94 -6.08
CA ASN A 113 -11.67 5.25 -7.35
C ASN A 113 -10.99 6.09 -8.44
N VAL A 114 -9.85 5.64 -8.93
CA VAL A 114 -9.10 6.34 -9.97
C VAL A 114 -9.73 6.11 -11.35
N GLY A 115 -10.56 5.08 -11.48
CA GLY A 115 -11.20 4.69 -12.73
C GLY A 115 -10.25 3.88 -13.62
N ASN A 116 -10.39 4.09 -14.93
CA ASN A 116 -9.71 3.30 -15.93
C ASN A 116 -8.21 3.61 -16.02
N ILE A 117 -7.40 2.56 -16.06
CA ILE A 117 -5.95 2.62 -16.32
C ILE A 117 -5.64 1.89 -17.63
N SER A 118 -4.69 2.44 -18.39
CA SER A 118 -4.29 1.89 -19.68
C SER A 118 -3.51 0.57 -19.53
N PRO A 119 -3.41 -0.25 -20.61
CA PRO A 119 -2.56 -1.44 -20.61
C PRO A 119 -1.10 -1.16 -20.21
N ALA A 120 -0.55 -0.02 -20.64
CA ALA A 120 0.80 0.41 -20.29
C ALA A 120 0.93 0.71 -18.79
N GLN A 121 -0.03 1.44 -18.22
CA GLN A 121 -0.07 1.74 -16.78
C GLN A 121 -0.24 0.47 -15.95
N LEU A 122 -1.15 -0.43 -16.35
CA LEU A 122 -1.32 -1.74 -15.70
C LEU A 122 -0.01 -2.54 -15.71
N THR A 123 0.67 -2.58 -16.85
CA THR A 123 1.97 -3.25 -16.99
C THR A 123 3.01 -2.64 -16.07
N GLN A 124 3.09 -1.31 -15.98
CA GLN A 124 4.02 -0.60 -15.09
C GLN A 124 3.71 -0.86 -13.60
N ILE A 125 2.44 -0.92 -13.21
CA ILE A 125 2.01 -1.23 -11.83
C ILE A 125 2.39 -2.66 -11.44
N ILE A 126 2.18 -3.64 -12.33
CA ILE A 126 2.59 -5.04 -12.07
C ILE A 126 4.12 -5.12 -11.94
N ASN A 127 4.88 -4.47 -12.81
CA ASN A 127 6.35 -4.43 -12.69
C ASN A 127 6.80 -3.72 -11.41
N LEU A 128 6.09 -2.68 -10.96
CA LEU A 128 6.36 -2.00 -9.69
C LEU A 128 6.13 -2.96 -8.52
N ALA A 129 5.01 -3.68 -8.51
CA ALA A 129 4.69 -4.68 -7.50
C ALA A 129 5.79 -5.77 -7.40
N GLU A 130 6.30 -6.26 -8.54
CA GLU A 130 7.42 -7.20 -8.59
C GLU A 130 8.73 -6.65 -8.01
N ARG A 131 9.03 -5.37 -8.25
CA ARG A 131 10.18 -4.71 -7.63
C ARG A 131 10.01 -4.57 -6.12
N TYR A 132 8.83 -4.17 -5.67
CA TYR A 132 8.53 -3.99 -4.25
C TYR A 132 8.63 -5.30 -3.46
N GLN A 133 8.15 -6.42 -4.00
CA GLN A 133 8.23 -7.76 -3.38
C GLN A 133 9.63 -8.16 -2.92
N ASN A 134 10.68 -7.68 -3.58
CA ASN A 134 12.07 -7.99 -3.27
C ASN A 134 12.84 -6.79 -2.72
N SER A 135 12.14 -5.70 -2.40
CA SER A 135 12.72 -4.48 -1.85
C SER A 135 12.74 -4.51 -0.32
N TRP A 136 13.49 -3.59 0.28
CA TRP A 136 13.58 -3.48 1.73
C TRP A 136 12.48 -2.56 2.27
N TYR A 137 11.60 -3.07 3.14
CA TYR A 137 10.63 -2.26 3.85
C TYR A 137 11.31 -1.38 4.90
N ASN A 138 10.94 -0.10 4.92
CA ASN A 138 11.31 0.85 5.95
C ASN A 138 10.10 1.75 6.24
N LEU A 139 9.60 1.73 7.47
CA LEU A 139 8.42 2.48 7.88
C LEU A 139 8.56 3.98 7.61
N ALA A 140 9.76 4.54 7.69
CA ALA A 140 10.00 5.97 7.49
C ALA A 140 10.14 6.37 6.02
N THR A 141 10.73 5.50 5.18
CA THR A 141 11.20 5.90 3.83
C THR A 141 10.75 5.02 2.68
N HIS A 142 10.29 3.79 2.93
CA HIS A 142 9.89 2.82 1.91
C HIS A 142 8.84 1.85 2.45
N ASN A 143 7.58 2.28 2.43
CA ASN A 143 6.47 1.66 3.17
C ASN A 143 5.23 1.46 2.28
N CYS A 144 4.09 1.12 2.88
CA CYS A 144 2.81 0.95 2.19
C CYS A 144 2.39 2.21 1.42
N THR A 145 2.57 3.40 2.01
CA THR A 145 2.29 4.69 1.36
C THR A 145 3.18 4.93 0.17
N THR A 146 4.49 4.65 0.26
CA THR A 146 5.41 4.86 -0.87
C THR A 146 5.05 3.96 -2.05
N PHE A 147 4.66 2.71 -1.79
CA PHE A 147 4.13 1.81 -2.82
C PHE A 147 2.91 2.41 -3.52
N THR A 148 1.90 2.84 -2.77
CA THR A 148 0.68 3.43 -3.38
C THR A 148 0.95 4.78 -4.05
N LYS A 149 1.89 5.56 -3.53
CA LYS A 149 2.37 6.82 -4.12
C LYS A 149 3.01 6.56 -5.49
N ASP A 150 3.88 5.56 -5.58
CA ASP A 150 4.54 5.19 -6.84
C ASP A 150 3.54 4.67 -7.88
N VAL A 151 2.52 3.92 -7.44
CA VAL A 151 1.37 3.55 -8.28
C VAL A 151 0.66 4.79 -8.82
N MET A 152 0.39 5.79 -7.99
CA MET A 152 -0.27 7.03 -8.41
C MET A 152 0.62 7.89 -9.32
N ASN A 153 1.94 7.89 -9.11
CA ASN A 153 2.91 8.56 -9.99
C ASN A 153 2.94 7.93 -11.41
N ILE A 154 2.78 6.60 -11.53
CA ILE A 154 2.61 5.92 -12.84
C ILE A 154 1.39 6.48 -13.61
N LEU A 155 0.38 6.97 -12.90
CA LEU A 155 -0.81 7.58 -13.49
C LEU A 155 -0.67 9.08 -13.77
N GLY A 156 0.54 9.63 -13.59
CA GLY A 156 0.82 11.05 -13.74
C GLY A 156 0.23 11.91 -12.63
N LYS A 157 -0.17 11.33 -11.48
CA LYS A 157 -0.61 12.10 -10.32
C LYS A 157 0.62 12.55 -9.54
N ASN A 158 0.78 13.86 -9.32
CA ASN A 158 1.89 14.38 -8.53
C ASN A 158 1.64 14.12 -7.04
N MET A 159 2.30 13.10 -6.50
CA MET A 159 2.14 12.67 -5.11
C MET A 159 3.39 12.94 -4.25
N GLN A 160 4.21 13.93 -4.62
CA GLN A 160 5.43 14.28 -3.88
C GLN A 160 5.12 14.68 -2.43
N GLY A 161 5.98 14.26 -1.50
CA GLY A 161 5.86 14.62 -0.07
C GLY A 161 4.61 14.03 0.58
N LEU A 162 4.29 12.75 0.33
CA LEU A 162 3.16 12.04 0.94
C LEU A 162 3.60 10.64 1.38
N ASP A 163 4.49 10.57 2.37
CA ASP A 163 5.07 9.30 2.86
C ASP A 163 4.34 8.77 4.11
N ILE A 164 3.36 9.52 4.62
CA ILE A 164 2.51 9.17 5.76
C ILE A 164 1.09 8.90 5.27
N PRO A 165 0.45 7.79 5.70
CA PRO A 165 -0.90 7.44 5.29
C PRO A 165 -1.97 8.48 5.58
N SER A 166 -1.89 9.24 6.68
CA SER A 166 -2.89 10.26 7.01
C SER A 166 -2.91 11.42 5.99
N PHE A 167 -1.75 11.96 5.64
CA PHE A 167 -1.65 12.99 4.59
C PHE A 167 -1.93 12.42 3.21
N PHE A 168 -1.52 11.18 2.95
CA PHE A 168 -1.88 10.50 1.71
C PHE A 168 -3.41 10.37 1.61
N ALA A 169 -4.10 9.97 2.68
CA ALA A 169 -5.56 9.92 2.74
C ALA A 169 -6.20 11.29 2.54
N ASP A 170 -5.66 12.36 3.13
CA ASP A 170 -6.15 13.73 2.88
C ASP A 170 -5.98 14.13 1.41
N LYS A 171 -4.84 13.78 0.80
CA LYS A 171 -4.64 14.00 -0.64
C LYS A 171 -5.65 13.23 -1.48
N LEU A 172 -5.93 11.97 -1.14
CA LEU A 172 -6.95 11.19 -1.85
C LEU A 172 -8.31 11.88 -1.80
N VAL A 173 -8.71 12.44 -0.64
CA VAL A 173 -9.96 13.21 -0.52
C VAL A 173 -9.94 14.48 -1.38
N GLN A 174 -8.84 15.24 -1.37
CA GLN A 174 -8.70 16.42 -2.24
C GLN A 174 -8.81 16.08 -3.74
N MET A 175 -8.49 14.84 -4.12
CA MET A 175 -8.63 14.33 -5.48
C MET A 175 -10.04 13.79 -5.80
N GLY A 176 -11.03 14.01 -4.93
CA GLY A 176 -12.39 13.50 -5.08
C GLY A 176 -12.64 12.13 -4.45
N GLY A 177 -11.71 11.67 -3.59
CA GLY A 177 -11.86 10.44 -2.82
C GLY A 177 -12.93 10.56 -1.73
N VAL A 178 -13.45 9.42 -1.31
CA VAL A 178 -14.48 9.32 -0.26
C VAL A 178 -13.81 9.07 1.09
N ASN A 179 -14.08 9.93 2.07
CA ASN A 179 -13.68 9.74 3.46
C ASN A 179 -14.76 8.97 4.22
N ARG A 180 -14.81 7.65 4.01
CA ARG A 180 -15.73 6.75 4.69
C ARG A 180 -15.04 5.43 4.99
N GLN A 181 -15.22 4.96 6.22
CA GLN A 181 -14.73 3.66 6.64
C GLN A 181 -15.32 2.53 5.78
N GLY A 182 -14.49 1.56 5.43
CA GLY A 182 -14.89 0.38 4.68
C GLY A 182 -13.84 -0.73 4.73
N PHE A 183 -14.11 -1.81 4.02
CA PHE A 183 -13.20 -2.95 3.90
C PHE A 183 -12.85 -3.18 2.43
N GLY A 184 -11.56 -3.39 2.15
CA GLY A 184 -11.08 -3.71 0.81
C GLY A 184 -11.80 -4.95 0.25
N PRO A 185 -12.12 -4.97 -1.06
CA PRO A 185 -12.83 -6.11 -1.64
C PRO A 185 -11.94 -7.36 -1.59
N TYR A 186 -12.57 -8.52 -1.49
CA TYR A 186 -11.86 -9.80 -1.60
C TYR A 186 -11.14 -9.92 -2.93
N THR A 187 -9.90 -10.39 -2.87
CA THR A 187 -9.18 -10.87 -4.05
C THR A 187 -9.94 -12.06 -4.64
N ARG A 188 -10.33 -11.95 -5.91
CA ARG A 188 -11.04 -12.95 -6.70
C ARG A 188 -10.32 -13.11 -8.03
N ARG A 189 -9.88 -14.33 -8.31
CA ARG A 189 -9.17 -14.70 -9.54
C ARG A 189 -10.00 -15.76 -10.24
N SER A 190 -10.39 -15.51 -11.49
CA SER A 190 -11.25 -16.41 -12.26
C SER A 190 -10.48 -17.35 -13.18
N CYS A 191 -9.15 -17.29 -13.18
CA CYS A 191 -8.30 -18.15 -13.98
C CYS A 191 -7.64 -19.21 -13.11
N ASN A 192 -7.66 -20.46 -13.59
CA ASN A 192 -7.18 -21.64 -12.86
C ASN A 192 -5.67 -21.69 -12.75
#